data_AF-A0A355C6V9-F1
#
_entry.id   AF-A0A355C6V9-F1
#
_cell.length_a   1.000
_cell.length_b   1.000
_cell.length_c   1.000
_cell.angle_alpha   90.00
_cell.angle_beta   90.00
_cell.angle_gamma   90.00
#
_symmetry.space_group_name_H-M   'P 1'
#
loop_
_entity.id
_entity.type
_entity.pdbx_description
1 polymer ?
#
loop_
_entity_poly.entity_id
_entity_poly.type
_entity_poly.pdbx_seq_one_letter_code
_entity_poly.pdbx_strand_id
1 'polypeptide(L)'
;ELKEAANNPDPLVRDTLKYAEMLEGNVRSTGVHACGVIIGQTDISDIVPISTADDKETKEKLLVTQYEGSVIEETGLIKMDFLGLKTLTIIKDALINIETTHGIKIDINTIPLDDPKTYELYSNGQTTGTFQFESTGMQKYLKELHPSKFEDLIAMNALYRPGPMDYIPSFIARKQGKEKIVYDIPVMEKFLDETYG
;
A
#
# COMPACT_ATOMS: atom_id res chain seq x y z
N GLU A 1 -25.49 12.24 -12.74
CA GLU A 1 -24.54 13.34 -12.46
C GLU A 1 -23.79 13.84 -13.71
N LEU A 2 -22.66 13.27 -14.15
CA LEU A 2 -21.90 13.85 -15.29
C LEU A 2 -22.69 13.91 -16.62
N LYS A 3 -23.47 12.87 -16.93
CA LYS A 3 -24.38 12.87 -18.11
C LYS A 3 -25.50 13.92 -18.03
N GLU A 4 -25.91 14.30 -16.82
CA GLU A 4 -26.92 15.35 -16.61
C GLU A 4 -26.29 16.73 -16.73
N ALA A 5 -25.06 16.90 -16.24
CA ALA A 5 -24.26 18.12 -16.44
C ALA A 5 -23.97 18.36 -17.93
N ALA A 6 -23.67 17.31 -18.71
CA ALA A 6 -23.46 17.38 -20.16
C ALA A 6 -24.71 17.85 -20.93
N ASN A 7 -25.90 17.54 -20.43
CA ASN A 7 -27.18 17.87 -21.06
C ASN A 7 -27.91 19.01 -20.31
N ASN A 8 -27.21 19.74 -19.44
CA ASN A 8 -27.82 20.76 -18.61
C ASN A 8 -28.27 21.96 -19.48
N PRO A 9 -29.49 22.50 -19.27
CA PRO A 9 -29.96 23.68 -19.98
C PRO A 9 -29.16 24.95 -19.68
N ASP A 10 -28.43 25.00 -18.55
CA ASP A 10 -27.47 26.07 -18.27
C ASP A 10 -26.23 25.94 -19.18
N PRO A 11 -26.00 26.91 -20.10
CA PRO A 11 -24.84 26.89 -20.99
C PRO A 11 -23.50 26.84 -20.24
N LEU A 12 -23.41 27.47 -19.07
CA LEU A 12 -22.18 27.48 -18.28
C LEU A 12 -21.78 26.08 -17.85
N VAL A 13 -22.75 25.29 -17.35
CA VAL A 13 -22.53 23.92 -16.86
C VAL A 13 -22.15 22.99 -18.01
N ARG A 14 -22.90 23.06 -19.12
CA ARG A 14 -22.63 22.25 -20.31
C ARG A 14 -21.27 22.58 -20.92
N ASP A 15 -20.96 23.85 -21.10
CA ASP A 15 -19.73 24.28 -21.77
C ASP A 15 -18.51 24.00 -20.88
N THR A 16 -18.64 24.12 -19.56
CA THR A 16 -17.59 23.72 -18.60
C THR A 16 -17.24 22.25 -18.76
N LEU A 17 -18.23 21.35 -18.80
CA LEU A 17 -17.97 19.92 -18.96
C LEU A 17 -17.37 19.61 -20.33
N LYS A 18 -17.89 20.22 -21.40
CA LYS A 18 -17.35 20.07 -22.75
C LYS A 18 -15.87 20.46 -22.83
N TYR A 19 -15.50 21.61 -22.27
CA TYR A 19 -14.10 22.04 -22.27
C TYR A 19 -13.24 21.22 -21.33
N ALA A 20 -13.78 20.74 -20.20
CA ALA A 20 -13.06 19.82 -19.31
C ALA A 20 -12.73 18.50 -20.02
N GLU A 21 -13.68 17.90 -20.74
CA GLU A 21 -13.45 16.68 -21.55
C GLU A 21 -12.41 16.93 -22.65
N MET A 22 -12.45 18.08 -23.32
CA MET A 22 -11.44 18.43 -24.33
C MET A 22 -10.04 18.62 -23.73
N LEU A 23 -9.95 19.02 -22.46
CA LEU A 23 -8.69 19.24 -21.76
C LEU A 23 -8.19 17.98 -21.03
N GLU A 24 -9.03 16.96 -20.87
CA GLU A 24 -8.65 15.69 -20.23
C GLU A 24 -7.54 14.98 -21.02
N GLY A 25 -6.59 14.39 -20.30
CA GLY A 25 -5.43 13.70 -20.89
C GLY A 25 -4.29 14.62 -21.35
N ASN A 26 -4.44 15.94 -21.27
CA ASN A 26 -3.34 16.86 -21.55
C ASN A 26 -2.34 16.93 -20.38
N VAL A 27 -1.06 17.12 -20.73
CA VAL A 27 0.01 17.27 -19.74
C VAL A 27 -0.08 18.65 -19.09
N ARG A 28 -0.24 18.66 -17.76
CA ARG A 28 -0.30 19.89 -16.95
C ARG A 28 1.10 20.42 -16.59
N SER A 29 1.99 19.53 -16.17
CA SER A 29 3.36 19.85 -15.73
C SER A 29 4.21 18.59 -15.67
N THR A 30 5.52 18.74 -15.68
CA THR A 30 6.47 17.65 -15.39
C THR A 30 6.68 17.53 -13.88
N GLY A 31 6.86 16.30 -13.40
CA GLY A 31 7.14 16.00 -12.00
C GLY A 31 8.15 14.86 -11.89
N VAL A 32 8.81 14.76 -10.74
CA VAL A 32 9.77 13.68 -10.46
C VAL A 32 9.03 12.50 -9.84
N HIS A 33 9.31 11.29 -10.30
CA HIS A 33 8.74 10.08 -9.70
C HIS A 33 9.20 9.95 -8.24
N ALA A 34 8.27 9.69 -7.33
CA ALA A 34 8.55 9.74 -5.88
C ALA A 34 9.59 8.71 -5.40
N CYS A 35 9.82 7.64 -6.17
CA CYS A 35 10.68 6.53 -5.76
C CYS A 35 11.62 6.04 -6.88
N GLY A 36 11.44 6.50 -8.11
CA GLY A 36 12.08 5.88 -9.28
C GLY A 36 13.48 6.42 -9.49
N VAL A 37 14.48 5.56 -9.39
CA VAL A 37 15.90 5.88 -9.63
C VAL A 37 16.41 5.03 -10.77
N ILE A 38 17.08 5.67 -11.73
CA ILE A 38 17.63 5.00 -12.91
C ILE A 38 19.14 4.83 -12.74
N ILE A 39 19.62 3.61 -13.00
CA ILE A 39 21.02 3.23 -12.90
C ILE A 39 21.46 2.70 -14.26
N GLY A 40 22.48 3.34 -14.83
CA GLY A 40 23.08 2.99 -16.11
C GLY A 40 24.54 2.59 -15.94
N GLN A 41 25.05 1.77 -16.87
CA GLN A 41 26.48 1.44 -16.94
C GLN A 41 27.29 2.57 -17.62
N THR A 42 26.64 3.33 -18.49
CA THR A 42 27.18 4.51 -19.18
C THR A 42 26.41 5.76 -18.75
N ASP A 43 26.79 6.93 -19.28
CA ASP A 43 26.02 8.15 -19.03
C ASP A 43 24.57 7.95 -19.52
N ILE A 44 23.61 8.28 -18.67
CA ILE A 44 22.18 8.14 -18.97
C ILE A 44 21.81 9.04 -20.16
N SER A 45 22.48 10.18 -20.31
CA SER A 45 22.24 11.11 -21.40
C SER A 45 22.60 10.58 -22.80
N ASP A 46 23.43 9.53 -22.88
CA ASP A 46 23.76 8.85 -24.13
C ASP A 46 22.62 7.94 -24.62
N ILE A 47 21.70 7.56 -23.73
CA ILE A 47 20.63 6.58 -23.99
C ILE A 47 19.26 7.25 -24.01
N VAL A 48 19.00 8.16 -23.06
CA VAL A 48 17.72 8.85 -22.93
C VAL A 48 17.90 10.36 -22.67
N PRO A 49 16.98 11.21 -23.15
CA PRO A 49 17.02 12.63 -22.85
C PRO A 49 16.83 12.89 -21.35
N ILE A 50 17.71 13.72 -20.79
CA ILE A 50 17.67 14.17 -19.39
C ILE A 50 17.25 15.63 -19.28
N SER A 51 16.76 16.01 -18.11
CA SER A 51 16.40 17.38 -17.73
C SER A 51 16.79 17.62 -16.27
N THR A 52 16.59 18.84 -15.79
CA THR A 52 16.75 19.19 -14.38
C THR A 52 15.40 19.50 -13.74
N ALA A 53 15.17 18.99 -12.53
CA ALA A 53 14.04 19.36 -11.70
C ALA A 53 14.55 19.93 -10.36
N ASP A 54 13.83 20.91 -9.80
CA ASP A 54 14.16 21.43 -8.48
C ASP A 54 13.61 20.48 -7.40
N ASP A 55 14.46 20.05 -6.48
CA ASP A 55 14.03 19.33 -5.28
C ASP A 55 13.21 20.26 -4.38
N LYS A 56 12.06 19.78 -3.91
CA LYS A 56 11.13 20.60 -3.12
C LYS A 56 11.64 20.89 -1.71
N GLU A 57 12.48 20.02 -1.15
CA GLU A 57 13.00 20.13 0.21
C GLU A 57 14.35 20.83 0.25
N THR A 58 15.29 20.41 -0.61
CA THR A 58 16.67 20.92 -0.62
C THR A 58 16.86 22.11 -1.55
N LYS A 59 15.94 22.33 -2.50
CA LYS A 59 16.06 23.31 -3.61
C LYS A 59 17.26 23.07 -4.52
N GLU A 60 17.84 21.87 -4.48
CA GLU A 60 18.92 21.49 -5.37
C GLU A 60 18.38 21.03 -6.72
N LYS A 61 19.19 21.15 -7.77
CA LYS A 61 18.83 20.66 -9.10
C LYS A 61 19.13 19.18 -9.21
N LEU A 62 18.09 18.37 -9.34
CA LEU A 62 18.17 16.94 -9.59
C LEU A 62 18.16 16.67 -11.09
N LEU A 63 18.97 15.70 -11.53
CA LEU A 63 18.89 15.17 -12.89
C LEU A 63 17.72 14.19 -12.97
N VAL A 64 16.89 14.36 -13.98
CA VAL A 64 15.70 13.53 -14.20
C VAL A 64 15.62 13.12 -15.66
N THR A 65 15.13 11.92 -15.93
CA THR A 65 14.84 11.47 -17.28
C THR A 65 13.59 12.17 -17.81
N GLN A 66 13.55 12.50 -19.09
CA GLN A 66 12.35 13.05 -19.71
C GLN A 66 11.33 11.98 -20.10
N TYR A 67 11.76 10.72 -20.17
CA TYR A 67 10.87 9.59 -20.39
C TYR A 67 10.18 9.14 -19.09
N GLU A 68 8.97 8.63 -19.25
CA GLU A 68 8.21 7.97 -18.20
C GLU A 68 8.83 6.61 -17.87
N GLY A 69 8.60 6.13 -16.64
CA GLY A 69 9.22 4.90 -16.13
C GLY A 69 8.96 3.66 -16.99
N SER A 70 7.76 3.50 -17.57
CA SER A 70 7.44 2.36 -18.45
C SER A 70 8.33 2.33 -19.70
N VAL A 71 8.54 3.49 -20.32
CA VAL A 71 9.39 3.64 -21.51
C VAL A 71 10.86 3.41 -21.18
N ILE A 72 11.31 3.79 -19.97
CA ILE A 72 12.71 3.62 -19.56
C ILE A 72 13.08 2.14 -19.45
N GLU A 73 12.17 1.30 -18.93
CA GLU A 73 12.42 -0.14 -18.80
C GLU A 73 12.67 -0.80 -20.17
N GLU A 74 12.10 -0.26 -21.26
CA GLU A 74 12.33 -0.74 -22.63
C GLU A 74 13.67 -0.33 -23.23
N THR A 75 14.35 0.69 -22.66
CA THR A 75 15.64 1.18 -23.17
C THR A 75 16.83 0.35 -22.70
N GLY A 76 16.60 -0.65 -21.85
CA GLY A 76 17.65 -1.49 -21.25
C GLY A 76 18.33 -0.88 -20.02
N LEU A 77 17.86 0.29 -19.57
CA LEU A 77 18.28 0.91 -18.32
C LEU A 77 17.65 0.20 -17.11
N ILE A 78 18.39 0.15 -16.00
CA ILE A 78 17.90 -0.47 -14.77
C ILE A 78 17.13 0.58 -13.98
N LYS A 79 15.85 0.30 -13.71
CA LYS A 79 15.03 1.09 -12.79
C LYS A 79 14.97 0.39 -11.43
N MET A 80 15.22 1.16 -10.37
CA MET A 80 15.09 0.75 -8.98
C MET A 80 14.14 1.70 -8.26
N ASP A 81 13.20 1.15 -7.50
CA ASP A 81 12.29 1.95 -6.70
C ASP A 81 12.78 2.03 -5.24
N PHE A 82 13.16 3.23 -4.81
CA PHE A 82 13.52 3.56 -3.44
C PHE A 82 12.34 4.23 -2.75
N LEU A 83 11.53 3.43 -2.04
CA LEU A 83 10.33 3.91 -1.38
C LEU A 83 10.64 4.47 0.01
N GLY A 84 10.29 5.73 0.24
CA GLY A 84 10.30 6.33 1.57
C GLY A 84 9.08 5.90 2.38
N LEU A 85 9.22 4.88 3.24
CA LEU A 85 8.12 4.41 4.10
C LEU A 85 8.14 5.15 5.45
N LYS A 86 7.15 6.00 5.68
CA LYS A 86 6.95 6.71 6.97
C LYS A 86 6.91 5.75 8.17
N THR A 87 6.35 4.55 7.99
CA THR A 87 6.30 3.51 9.03
C THR A 87 7.68 3.13 9.54
N LEU A 88 8.70 3.05 8.66
CA LEU A 88 10.06 2.71 9.06
C LEU A 88 10.67 3.81 9.94
N THR A 89 10.41 5.08 9.62
CA THR A 89 10.80 6.22 10.46
C THR A 89 10.14 6.15 11.84
N ILE A 90 8.83 5.88 11.90
CA ILE A 90 8.08 5.75 13.16
C ILE A 90 8.65 4.62 14.02
N ILE A 91 8.95 3.46 13.44
CA ILE A 91 9.55 2.32 14.15
C ILE A 91 10.93 2.71 14.70
N LYS A 92 11.78 3.34 13.89
CA LYS A 92 13.11 3.81 14.32
C LYS A 92 13.00 4.76 15.52
N ASP A 93 12.12 5.75 15.44
CA ASP A 93 11.94 6.73 16.52
C ASP A 93 11.38 6.07 17.79
N ALA A 94 10.45 5.11 17.65
CA ALA A 94 9.93 4.32 18.76
C ALA A 94 11.04 3.54 19.47
N LEU A 95 11.94 2.88 18.73
CA LEU A 95 13.08 2.15 19.30
C LEU A 95 14.03 3.09 20.06
N ILE A 96 14.35 4.26 19.50
CA ILE A 96 15.17 5.28 20.15
C ILE A 96 14.53 5.76 21.46
N ASN A 97 13.22 6.00 21.44
CA ASN A 97 12.48 6.44 22.61
C ASN A 97 12.48 5.39 23.73
N ILE A 98 12.35 4.10 23.38
CA ILE A 98 12.42 2.99 24.33
C ILE A 98 13.81 2.90 24.95
N GLU A 99 14.87 2.99 24.15
CA GLU A 99 16.26 2.97 24.64
C GLU A 99 16.53 4.15 25.57
N THR A 100 16.08 5.35 25.21
CA THR A 100 16.29 6.56 26.01
C THR A 100 15.51 6.54 27.33
N THR A 101 14.27 6.05 27.32
CA THR A 101 13.36 6.11 28.48
C THR A 101 13.58 4.94 29.43
N HIS A 102 13.85 3.75 28.90
CA HIS A 102 13.92 2.51 29.66
C HIS A 102 15.33 1.92 29.73
N GLY A 103 16.29 2.44 28.98
CA GLY A 103 17.65 1.87 28.87
C GLY A 103 17.67 0.51 28.16
N ILE A 104 16.59 0.15 27.45
CA ILE A 104 16.43 -1.14 26.78
C ILE A 104 16.67 -0.95 25.29
N LYS A 105 17.68 -1.62 24.75
CA LYS A 105 17.94 -1.66 23.32
C LYS A 105 17.25 -2.86 22.68
N ILE A 106 16.35 -2.60 21.74
CA ILE A 106 15.59 -3.63 21.02
C ILE A 106 16.15 -3.78 19.60
N ASP A 107 16.41 -5.01 19.19
CA ASP A 107 16.70 -5.34 17.78
C ASP A 107 15.39 -5.77 17.09
N ILE A 108 14.91 -4.93 16.18
CA ILE A 108 13.67 -5.13 15.43
C ILE A 108 13.63 -6.46 14.68
N ASN A 109 14.78 -6.97 14.22
CA ASN A 109 14.83 -8.21 13.43
C ASN A 109 14.69 -9.48 14.27
N THR A 110 14.66 -9.34 15.60
CA THR A 110 14.61 -10.46 16.55
C THR A 110 13.28 -10.55 17.30
N ILE A 111 12.33 -9.65 17.01
CA ILE A 111 11.04 -9.64 17.68
C ILE A 111 10.25 -10.91 17.32
N PRO A 112 9.76 -11.67 18.31
CA PRO A 112 8.96 -12.86 18.07
C PRO A 112 7.60 -12.50 17.45
N LEU A 113 7.12 -13.36 16.54
CA LEU A 113 5.84 -13.14 15.84
C LEU A 113 4.63 -13.75 16.59
N ASP A 114 4.85 -14.39 17.73
CA ASP A 114 3.84 -15.10 18.52
C ASP A 114 3.49 -14.39 19.84
N ASP A 115 3.82 -13.10 19.99
CA ASP A 115 3.55 -12.33 21.22
C ASP A 115 2.03 -12.21 21.51
N PRO A 116 1.52 -12.80 22.61
CA PRO A 116 0.09 -12.81 22.91
C PRO A 116 -0.49 -11.41 23.14
N LYS A 117 0.29 -10.50 23.73
CA LYS A 117 -0.17 -9.12 24.03
C LYS A 117 -0.39 -8.32 22.75
N THR A 118 0.46 -8.52 21.76
CA THR A 118 0.26 -7.95 20.43
C THR A 118 -1.07 -8.44 19.85
N TYR A 119 -1.33 -9.74 19.81
CA TYR A 119 -2.60 -10.28 19.30
C TYR A 119 -3.83 -9.83 20.07
N GLU A 120 -3.71 -9.60 21.38
CA GLU A 120 -4.77 -9.02 22.20
C GLU A 120 -5.15 -7.60 21.74
N LEU A 121 -4.16 -6.75 21.42
CA LEU A 121 -4.43 -5.40 20.87
C LEU A 121 -5.22 -5.48 19.55
N TYR A 122 -4.83 -6.39 18.65
CA TYR A 122 -5.54 -6.58 17.38
C TYR A 122 -6.94 -7.16 17.61
N SER A 123 -7.09 -8.15 18.48
CA SER A 123 -8.39 -8.75 18.83
C SER A 123 -9.34 -7.74 19.49
N ASN A 124 -8.80 -6.75 20.21
CA ASN A 124 -9.58 -5.64 20.75
C ASN A 124 -9.80 -4.51 19.74
N GLY A 125 -9.29 -4.63 18.51
CA GLY A 125 -9.32 -3.61 17.46
C GLY A 125 -8.65 -2.30 17.87
N GLN A 126 -7.65 -2.36 18.76
CA GLN A 126 -6.88 -1.22 19.26
C GLN A 126 -5.68 -0.92 18.35
N THR A 127 -5.91 -0.82 17.05
CA THR A 127 -4.87 -0.72 16.01
C THR A 127 -4.66 0.71 15.49
N THR A 128 -5.09 1.73 16.24
CA THR A 128 -4.80 3.13 15.90
C THR A 128 -3.28 3.35 15.89
N GLY A 129 -2.74 3.91 14.79
CA GLY A 129 -1.30 4.09 14.62
C GLY A 129 -0.55 2.82 14.19
N THR A 130 -1.25 1.72 13.91
CA THR A 130 -0.67 0.46 13.45
C THR A 130 -0.78 0.34 11.94
N PHE A 131 0.36 0.27 11.26
CA PHE A 131 0.44 0.25 9.79
C PHE A 131 -0.51 -0.76 9.14
N GLN A 132 -1.26 -0.33 8.13
CA GLN A 132 -2.27 -1.09 7.37
C GLN A 132 -3.56 -1.49 8.14
N PHE A 133 -3.59 -1.42 9.46
CA PHE A 133 -4.73 -1.91 10.26
C PHE A 133 -5.60 -0.82 10.92
N GLU A 134 -5.40 0.46 10.58
CA GLU A 134 -6.00 1.59 11.30
C GLU A 134 -7.48 1.86 10.95
N SER A 135 -7.96 1.41 9.78
CA SER A 135 -9.31 1.79 9.32
C SER A 135 -10.40 1.21 10.21
N THR A 136 -11.50 1.94 10.37
CA THR A 136 -12.62 1.55 11.25
C THR A 136 -13.24 0.20 10.85
N GLY A 137 -13.38 -0.06 9.56
CA GLY A 137 -13.87 -1.36 9.07
C GLY A 137 -12.88 -2.50 9.34
N MET A 138 -11.57 -2.25 9.19
CA MET A 138 -10.54 -3.22 9.52
C MET A 138 -10.55 -3.57 11.02
N GLN A 139 -10.63 -2.55 11.88
CA GLN A 139 -10.76 -2.74 13.34
C GLN A 139 -11.97 -3.58 13.72
N LYS A 140 -13.10 -3.41 13.04
CA LYS A 140 -14.30 -4.23 13.24
C LYS A 140 -14.02 -5.69 12.89
N TYR A 141 -13.44 -5.95 11.73
CA TYR A 141 -13.15 -7.33 11.32
C TYR A 141 -12.09 -8.00 12.17
N LEU A 142 -11.08 -7.27 12.67
CA LEU A 142 -10.10 -7.82 13.61
C LEU A 142 -10.75 -8.24 14.93
N LYS A 143 -11.70 -7.43 15.45
CA LYS A 143 -12.51 -7.79 16.63
C LYS A 143 -13.37 -9.02 16.41
N GLU A 144 -13.88 -9.21 15.20
CA GLU A 144 -14.63 -10.41 14.88
C GLU A 144 -13.68 -11.61 14.71
N LEU A 145 -12.56 -11.44 14.02
CA LEU A 145 -11.58 -12.49 13.69
C LEU A 145 -10.85 -13.06 14.91
N HIS A 146 -10.56 -12.23 15.93
CA HIS A 146 -9.69 -12.58 17.06
C HIS A 146 -8.36 -13.21 16.60
N PRO A 147 -7.51 -12.49 15.83
CA PRO A 147 -6.27 -13.04 15.27
C PRO A 147 -5.40 -13.67 16.38
N SER A 148 -4.87 -14.86 16.11
CA SER A 148 -4.07 -15.64 17.07
C SER A 148 -2.74 -16.13 16.52
N LYS A 149 -2.48 -15.88 15.23
CA LYS A 149 -1.24 -16.22 14.53
C LYS A 149 -0.96 -15.16 13.47
N PHE A 150 0.28 -15.11 12.96
CA PHE A 150 0.70 -14.05 12.05
C PHE A 150 -0.02 -14.14 10.70
N GLU A 151 -0.30 -15.37 10.25
CA GLU A 151 -0.99 -15.67 9.00
C GLU A 151 -2.42 -15.09 8.98
N ASP A 152 -3.07 -14.94 10.13
CA ASP A 152 -4.38 -14.30 10.22
C ASP A 152 -4.32 -12.81 9.81
N LEU A 153 -3.24 -12.12 10.19
CA LEU A 153 -3.03 -10.70 9.85
C LEU A 153 -2.69 -10.56 8.36
N ILE A 154 -1.89 -11.48 7.82
CA ILE A 154 -1.60 -11.55 6.38
C ILE A 154 -2.90 -11.73 5.59
N ALA A 155 -3.70 -12.73 5.95
CA ALA A 155 -4.95 -13.04 5.28
C ALA A 155 -5.95 -11.88 5.39
N MET A 156 -6.08 -11.26 6.57
CA MET A 156 -6.98 -10.12 6.75
C MET A 156 -6.58 -8.93 5.86
N ASN A 157 -5.29 -8.63 5.76
CA ASN A 157 -4.81 -7.55 4.87
C ASN A 157 -5.02 -7.86 3.37
N ALA A 158 -4.95 -9.15 2.99
CA ALA A 158 -5.26 -9.59 1.63
C ALA A 158 -6.77 -9.50 1.32
N LEU A 159 -7.61 -9.94 2.26
CA LEU A 159 -9.07 -10.00 2.12
C LEU A 159 -9.72 -8.62 2.23
N TYR A 160 -9.15 -7.67 2.97
CA TYR A 160 -9.70 -6.33 3.15
C TYR A 160 -9.43 -5.42 1.93
N ARG A 161 -9.91 -5.86 0.76
CA ARG A 161 -9.86 -5.16 -0.52
C ARG A 161 -11.20 -5.31 -1.26
N PRO A 162 -11.61 -4.34 -2.10
CA PRO A 162 -12.82 -4.48 -2.92
C PRO A 162 -12.80 -5.78 -3.75
N GLY A 163 -13.86 -6.58 -3.64
CA GLY A 163 -13.94 -7.94 -4.19
C GLY A 163 -13.70 -9.00 -3.13
N PRO A 164 -12.47 -9.22 -2.64
CA PRO A 164 -12.18 -10.21 -1.60
C PRO A 164 -12.89 -9.98 -0.25
N MET A 165 -13.34 -8.76 0.04
CA MET A 165 -14.05 -8.44 1.30
C MET A 165 -15.29 -9.30 1.55
N ASP A 166 -15.94 -9.78 0.49
CA ASP A 166 -17.13 -10.63 0.60
C ASP A 166 -16.82 -12.00 1.25
N TYR A 167 -15.54 -12.42 1.23
CA TYR A 167 -15.10 -13.68 1.85
C TYR A 167 -14.74 -13.55 3.33
N ILE A 168 -14.57 -12.32 3.86
CA ILE A 168 -14.18 -12.11 5.26
C ILE A 168 -15.14 -12.79 6.24
N PRO A 169 -16.48 -12.69 6.09
CA PRO A 169 -17.41 -13.37 7.01
C PRO A 169 -17.23 -14.88 7.06
N SER A 170 -17.01 -15.53 5.90
CA SER A 170 -16.78 -16.97 5.82
C SER A 170 -15.42 -17.35 6.41
N PHE A 171 -14.37 -16.60 6.11
CA PHE A 171 -13.03 -16.78 6.70
C PHE A 171 -13.09 -16.76 8.24
N ILE A 172 -13.79 -15.76 8.82
CA ILE A 172 -13.98 -15.65 10.28
C ILE A 172 -14.81 -16.83 10.81
N ALA A 173 -15.90 -17.20 10.12
CA ALA A 173 -16.76 -18.29 10.56
C ALA A 173 -16.03 -19.64 10.57
N ARG A 174 -15.23 -19.93 9.54
CA ARG A 174 -14.42 -21.15 9.45
C ARG A 174 -13.34 -21.20 10.52
N LYS A 175 -12.61 -20.10 10.72
CA LYS A 175 -11.64 -19.99 11.81
C LYS A 175 -12.26 -20.27 13.19
N GLN A 176 -13.47 -19.76 13.42
CA GLN A 176 -14.19 -19.96 14.69
C GLN A 176 -14.90 -21.32 14.80
N GLY A 177 -14.76 -22.20 13.79
CA GLY A 177 -15.45 -23.49 13.76
C GLY A 177 -16.97 -23.39 13.61
N LYS A 178 -17.50 -22.22 13.20
CA LYS A 178 -18.92 -21.98 12.94
C LYS A 178 -19.34 -22.42 11.53
N GLU A 179 -18.37 -22.52 10.63
CA GLU A 179 -18.54 -23.03 9.27
C GLU A 179 -17.54 -24.17 9.05
N LYS A 180 -17.95 -25.20 8.31
CA LYS A 180 -17.06 -26.32 7.98
C LYS A 180 -16.10 -25.92 6.86
N ILE A 181 -14.83 -26.26 7.03
CA ILE A 181 -13.83 -26.17 5.96
C ILE A 181 -14.08 -27.36 5.01
N VAL A 182 -14.33 -27.06 3.74
CA VAL A 182 -14.59 -28.06 2.69
C VAL A 182 -13.63 -27.77 1.55
N TYR A 183 -12.93 -28.82 1.10
CA TYR A 183 -12.05 -28.77 -0.05
C TYR A 183 -12.69 -29.49 -1.23
N ASP A 184 -12.60 -28.92 -2.44
CA ASP A 184 -13.15 -29.55 -3.65
C ASP A 184 -12.45 -30.88 -3.96
N ILE A 185 -11.13 -30.93 -3.72
CA ILE A 185 -10.30 -32.13 -3.83
C ILE A 185 -9.29 -32.19 -2.67
N PRO A 186 -8.94 -33.40 -2.16
CA PRO A 186 -8.08 -33.54 -0.97
C PRO A 186 -6.72 -32.84 -1.07
N VAL A 187 -6.14 -32.73 -2.27
CA VAL A 187 -4.82 -32.09 -2.47
C VAL A 187 -4.84 -30.57 -2.16
N MET A 188 -6.01 -29.93 -2.18
CA MET A 188 -6.13 -28.49 -1.88
C MET A 188 -5.89 -28.16 -0.42
N GLU A 189 -6.14 -29.10 0.51
CA GLU A 189 -5.89 -28.92 1.94
C GLU A 189 -4.45 -28.47 2.19
N LYS A 190 -3.48 -29.08 1.51
CA LYS A 190 -2.06 -28.72 1.60
C LYS A 190 -1.77 -27.24 1.36
N PHE A 191 -2.59 -26.55 0.56
CA PHE A 191 -2.35 -25.17 0.13
C PHE A 191 -3.30 -24.16 0.80
N LEU A 192 -4.48 -24.60 1.23
CA LEU A 192 -5.55 -23.72 1.71
C LEU A 192 -5.81 -23.85 3.21
N ASP A 193 -5.22 -24.82 3.89
CA ASP A 193 -5.42 -25.02 5.33
C ASP A 193 -5.03 -23.78 6.15
N GLU A 194 -3.93 -23.11 5.79
CA GLU A 194 -3.48 -21.89 6.46
C GLU A 194 -4.49 -20.73 6.35
N THR A 195 -5.34 -20.75 5.31
CA THR A 195 -6.38 -19.75 5.02
C THR A 195 -7.81 -20.25 5.27
N TYR A 196 -7.97 -21.40 5.91
CA TYR A 196 -9.26 -22.02 6.23
C TYR A 196 -10.11 -22.42 5.00
N GLY A 197 -9.48 -22.98 3.96
CA GLY A 197 -10.13 -23.42 2.72
C GLY A 197 -10.48 -22.27 1.79
#